data_AF-A0A853DK84-F1
#
_entry.id   AF-A0A853DK84-F1
#
_cell.length_a   1.000
_cell.length_b   1.000
_cell.length_c   1.000
_cell.angle_alpha   90.00
_cell.angle_beta   90.00
_cell.angle_gamma   90.00
#
_symmetry.space_group_name_H-M   'P 1'
#
loop_
_entity.id
_entity.type
_entity.pdbx_description
1 polymer ?
#
loop_
_entity_poly.entity_id
_entity_poly.type
_entity_poly.pdbx_seq_one_letter_code
_entity_poly.pdbx_strand_id
1 'polypeptide(L)'
;METRKNYGGFSAAACLGGRFDPGGDSLILQLADMSLPIPAKLDFRMTSDLGSDLVVGLPREYARGAFIGLVDAAMFLPLPAGRLRVDIAAHDERDSSPMAFKMVAGLLMWVVCANESVHDLADVAVTEQLAKWTGDTYRKSAWRQGSPQSR
;
A
#
# COMPACT_ATOMS: atom_id res chain seq x y z
N MET A 1 -31.91 18.59 26.30
CA MET A 1 -32.17 17.14 26.23
C MET A 1 -31.01 16.55 25.47
N GLU A 2 -30.00 16.10 26.20
CA GLU A 2 -28.70 15.70 25.65
C GLU A 2 -28.54 14.20 25.83
N THR A 3 -28.47 13.50 24.71
CA THR A 3 -28.05 12.12 24.62
C THR A 3 -27.07 12.04 23.46
N ARG A 4 -25.78 12.21 23.73
CA ARG A 4 -24.73 11.75 22.83
C ARG A 4 -23.95 10.64 23.49
N LYS A 5 -24.40 9.40 23.26
CA LYS A 5 -23.48 8.27 23.15
C LYS A 5 -22.57 8.55 21.96
N ASN A 6 -21.43 9.19 22.18
CA ASN A 6 -20.34 9.15 21.21
C ASN A 6 -19.80 7.71 21.27
N TYR A 7 -20.33 6.85 20.41
CA TYR A 7 -19.71 5.56 20.13
C TYR A 7 -18.29 5.86 19.62
N GLY A 8 -17.28 5.54 20.44
CA GLY A 8 -15.88 5.56 20.04
C GLY A 8 -15.66 4.62 18.86
N GLY A 9 -15.81 5.16 17.66
CA GLY A 9 -15.38 4.51 16.43
C GLY A 9 -13.86 4.55 16.36
N PHE A 10 -13.25 3.49 15.88
CA PHE A 10 -11.83 3.46 15.56
C PHE A 10 -11.58 4.49 14.43
N SER A 11 -10.96 5.63 14.73
CA SER A 11 -10.41 6.49 13.68
C SER A 11 -9.07 5.88 13.28
N ALA A 12 -9.05 5.18 12.14
CA ALA A 12 -7.85 4.55 11.63
C ALA A 12 -6.89 5.64 11.10
N ALA A 13 -6.00 6.12 11.96
CA ALA A 13 -5.02 7.14 11.65
C ALA A 13 -3.81 6.56 10.88
N ALA A 14 -4.06 6.05 9.68
CA ALA A 14 -3.01 5.61 8.75
C ALA A 14 -3.06 6.44 7.47
N CYS A 15 -1.89 6.86 7.00
CA CYS A 15 -1.74 7.56 5.74
C CYS A 15 -0.74 6.79 4.86
N LEU A 16 -1.10 6.60 3.58
CA LEU A 16 -0.19 6.14 2.55
C LEU A 16 -0.34 7.03 1.32
N GLY A 17 0.77 7.30 0.66
CA GLY A 17 0.82 7.94 -0.64
C GLY A 17 1.91 7.31 -1.49
N GLY A 18 1.76 7.44 -2.79
CA GLY A 18 2.71 6.89 -3.73
C GLY A 18 2.57 7.50 -5.10
N ARG A 19 3.56 7.20 -5.94
CA ARG A 19 3.57 7.55 -7.35
C ARG A 19 3.32 6.32 -8.19
N PHE A 20 2.38 6.44 -9.13
CA PHE A 20 2.18 5.45 -10.17
C PHE A 20 2.83 5.93 -11.47
N ASP A 21 3.69 5.09 -12.05
CA ASP A 21 4.31 5.31 -13.34
C ASP A 21 3.76 4.25 -14.32
N PRO A 22 2.84 4.61 -15.25
CA PRO A 22 2.20 3.64 -16.15
C PRO A 22 3.19 3.07 -17.18
N GLY A 23 2.90 1.86 -17.67
CA GLY A 23 3.60 1.19 -18.78
C GLY A 23 4.25 -0.15 -18.42
N GLY A 24 4.86 -0.79 -19.42
CA GLY A 24 5.39 -2.16 -19.30
C GLY A 24 4.31 -3.22 -19.44
N ASP A 25 4.66 -4.47 -19.10
CA ASP A 25 3.78 -5.63 -19.31
C ASP A 25 3.12 -6.14 -18.01
N SER A 26 3.45 -5.54 -16.87
CA SER A 26 2.92 -5.97 -15.58
C SER A 26 2.88 -4.86 -14.54
N LEU A 27 2.05 -5.05 -13.52
CA LEU A 27 1.98 -4.18 -12.34
C LEU A 27 3.07 -4.54 -11.32
N ILE A 28 3.98 -3.60 -11.05
CA ILE A 28 5.05 -3.71 -10.05
C ILE A 28 4.66 -2.88 -8.81
N LEU A 29 4.58 -3.52 -7.65
CA LEU A 29 4.30 -2.88 -6.38
C LEU A 29 5.60 -2.71 -5.58
N GLN A 30 5.94 -1.48 -5.22
CA GLN A 30 7.12 -1.15 -4.43
C GLN A 30 6.72 -0.38 -3.17
N LEU A 31 6.96 -0.97 -2.01
CA LEU A 31 6.79 -0.32 -0.72
C LEU A 31 8.17 0.13 -0.23
N ALA A 32 8.42 1.44 -0.16
CA ALA A 32 9.69 1.94 0.33
C ALA A 32 9.81 1.72 1.85
N ASP A 33 11.03 1.40 2.31
CA ASP A 33 11.36 1.50 3.73
C ASP A 33 11.41 2.98 4.11
N MET A 34 10.36 3.42 4.80
CA MET A 34 10.16 4.79 5.20
C MET A 34 10.83 5.11 6.55
N SER A 35 11.69 4.22 7.07
CA SER A 35 12.61 4.55 8.18
C SER A 35 13.72 5.52 7.73
N LEU A 36 13.88 5.72 6.43
CA LEU A 36 14.74 6.76 5.87
C LEU A 36 14.09 8.14 6.00
N PRO A 37 14.89 9.20 6.17
CA PRO A 37 14.37 10.56 6.27
C PRO A 37 13.55 10.92 5.03
N ILE A 38 12.27 11.23 5.23
CA ILE A 38 11.42 11.79 4.18
C ILE A 38 12.03 13.14 3.75
N PRO A 39 12.10 13.45 2.45
CA PRO A 39 12.52 14.77 2.01
C PRO A 39 11.71 15.86 2.72
N ALA A 40 12.40 16.80 3.36
CA ALA A 40 11.90 17.84 4.27
C ALA A 40 10.83 18.80 3.70
N LYS A 41 10.31 18.54 2.50
CA LYS A 41 9.34 19.38 1.79
C LYS A 41 7.87 18.94 1.97
N LEU A 42 7.61 17.84 2.68
CA LEU A 42 6.25 17.39 2.97
C LEU A 42 5.84 17.87 4.36
N ASP A 43 5.33 19.10 4.45
CA ASP A 43 4.66 19.61 5.66
C ASP A 43 3.24 19.03 5.73
N PHE A 44 3.14 17.73 6.06
CA PHE A 44 1.85 17.08 6.30
C PHE A 44 1.38 17.40 7.72
N ARG A 45 0.63 18.49 7.88
CA ARG A 45 -0.16 18.72 9.08
C ARG A 45 -1.50 18.02 8.95
N MET A 46 -1.49 16.70 9.06
CA MET A 46 -2.70 15.94 9.35
C MET A 46 -2.74 15.72 10.85
N THR A 47 -3.56 16.51 11.54
CA THR A 47 -3.94 16.22 12.92
C THR A 47 -4.84 15.00 12.90
N SER A 48 -4.50 13.95 13.66
CA SER A 48 -5.45 12.87 13.91
C SER A 48 -6.70 13.45 14.60
N ASP A 49 -7.85 12.77 14.51
CA ASP A 49 -9.07 13.19 15.24
C ASP A 49 -8.86 13.23 16.77
N LEU A 50 -7.77 12.63 17.25
CA LEU A 50 -7.36 12.58 18.66
C LEU A 50 -6.38 13.71 19.04
N GLY A 51 -6.04 14.59 18.09
CA GLY A 51 -5.20 15.76 18.31
C GLY A 51 -3.71 15.47 18.40
N SER A 52 -3.27 14.24 18.14
CA SER A 52 -1.87 13.88 17.95
C SER A 52 -1.42 14.13 16.51
N ASP A 53 -0.20 14.63 16.36
CA ASP A 53 0.46 14.72 15.06
C ASP A 53 0.80 13.31 14.56
N LEU A 54 0.55 13.03 13.28
CA LEU A 54 0.99 11.77 12.68
C LEU A 54 2.51 11.71 12.64
N VAL A 55 3.06 10.57 13.07
CA VAL A 55 4.48 10.25 12.94
C VAL A 55 4.74 9.82 11.51
N VAL A 56 5.62 10.56 10.87
CA VAL A 56 6.07 10.29 9.51
C VAL A 56 6.88 8.99 9.47
N GLY A 57 6.50 8.09 8.55
CA GLY A 57 7.17 6.81 8.36
C GLY A 57 6.21 5.63 8.32
N LEU A 58 6.75 4.47 7.93
CA LEU A 58 6.07 3.19 7.90
C LEU A 58 6.84 2.17 8.74
N PRO A 59 6.51 2.05 10.03
CA PRO A 59 7.03 1.00 10.89
C PRO A 59 6.86 -0.40 10.26
N ARG A 60 7.83 -1.29 10.51
CA ARG A 60 7.90 -2.63 9.90
C ARG A 60 6.66 -3.47 10.20
N GLU A 61 6.08 -3.32 11.39
CA GLU A 61 4.86 -3.96 11.83
C GLU A 61 3.64 -3.60 10.96
N TYR A 62 3.62 -2.39 10.41
CA TYR A 62 2.55 -1.90 9.55
C TYR A 62 2.80 -2.17 8.07
N ALA A 63 4.06 -2.28 7.66
CA ALA A 63 4.45 -2.57 6.28
C ALA A 63 3.80 -3.83 5.72
N ARG A 64 3.69 -4.88 6.54
CA ARG A 64 2.98 -6.13 6.16
C ARG A 64 1.50 -5.89 5.86
N GLY A 65 0.84 -5.09 6.69
CA GLY A 65 -0.56 -4.71 6.49
C GLY A 65 -0.76 -3.95 5.17
N ALA A 66 0.08 -2.93 4.94
CA ALA A 66 0.07 -2.17 3.70
C ALA A 66 0.28 -3.07 2.47
N PHE A 67 1.30 -3.94 2.49
CA PHE A 67 1.58 -4.83 1.36
C PHE A 67 0.42 -5.80 1.06
N ILE A 68 -0.18 -6.40 2.10
CA ILE A 68 -1.37 -7.25 1.93
C ILE A 68 -2.51 -6.46 1.29
N GLY A 69 -2.74 -5.21 1.72
CA GLY A 69 -3.79 -4.37 1.15
C GLY A 69 -3.58 -4.06 -0.34
N LEU A 70 -2.34 -3.76 -0.74
CA LEU A 70 -1.99 -3.53 -2.14
C LEU A 70 -2.22 -4.80 -2.98
N VAL A 71 -1.76 -5.95 -2.51
CA VAL A 71 -1.88 -7.23 -3.22
C VAL A 71 -3.34 -7.68 -3.31
N ASP A 72 -4.10 -7.63 -2.22
CA ASP A 72 -5.52 -7.99 -2.21
C ASP A 72 -6.28 -7.13 -3.22
N ALA A 73 -6.08 -5.81 -3.19
CA ALA A 73 -6.74 -4.93 -4.15
C ALA A 73 -6.31 -5.20 -5.60
N ALA A 74 -5.04 -5.54 -5.84
CA ALA A 74 -4.57 -5.89 -7.17
C ALA A 74 -5.21 -7.16 -7.76
N MET A 75 -5.71 -8.07 -6.92
CA MET A 75 -6.44 -9.26 -7.39
C MET A 75 -7.87 -8.97 -7.83
N PHE A 76 -8.47 -7.88 -7.33
CA PHE A 76 -9.89 -7.57 -7.58
C PHE A 76 -10.09 -6.36 -8.50
N LEU A 77 -9.07 -5.50 -8.64
CA LEU A 77 -9.16 -4.28 -9.43
C LEU A 77 -8.56 -4.45 -10.83
N PRO A 78 -9.22 -3.90 -11.86
CA PRO A 78 -8.72 -3.86 -13.22
C PRO A 78 -7.61 -2.80 -13.36
N LEU A 79 -6.44 -3.05 -12.79
CA LEU A 79 -5.35 -2.09 -12.76
C LEU A 79 -4.52 -2.10 -14.06
N PRO A 80 -4.01 -0.94 -14.49
CA PRO A 80 -3.08 -0.85 -15.62
C PRO A 80 -1.70 -1.44 -15.28
N ALA A 81 -0.93 -1.77 -16.32
CA ALA A 81 0.48 -2.11 -16.18
C ALA A 81 1.26 -0.86 -15.76
N GLY A 82 2.30 -1.05 -14.95
CA GLY A 82 3.07 0.08 -14.46
C GLY A 82 3.79 -0.24 -13.17
N ARG A 83 4.32 0.79 -12.54
CA ARG A 83 4.98 0.69 -11.24
C ARG A 83 4.30 1.62 -10.25
N LEU A 84 3.73 1.07 -9.18
CA LEU A 84 3.31 1.84 -8.02
C LEU A 84 4.44 1.83 -6.98
N ARG A 85 5.00 3.00 -6.70
CA ARG A 85 5.94 3.21 -5.60
C ARG A 85 5.27 3.97 -4.47
N VAL A 86 5.05 3.29 -3.34
CA VAL A 86 4.59 3.90 -2.09
C VAL A 86 5.81 4.49 -1.37
N ASP A 87 5.87 5.81 -1.33
CA ASP A 87 6.98 6.61 -0.80
C ASP A 87 6.52 7.71 0.16
N ILE A 88 5.25 7.67 0.57
CA ILE A 88 4.69 8.49 1.63
C ILE A 88 3.95 7.56 2.59
N ALA A 89 4.24 7.70 3.88
CA ALA A 89 3.50 7.03 4.93
C ALA A 89 3.53 7.87 6.21
N ALA A 90 2.45 7.84 6.96
CA ALA A 90 2.38 8.40 8.30
C ALA A 90 1.44 7.57 9.16
N HIS A 91 1.71 7.52 10.46
CA HIS A 91 0.99 6.70 11.43
C HIS A 91 0.78 7.47 12.73
N ASP A 92 -0.33 7.24 13.40
CA ASP A 92 -0.48 7.56 14.83
C ASP A 92 0.09 6.42 15.69
N GLU A 93 0.95 6.73 16.67
CA GLU A 93 1.57 5.73 17.56
C GLU A 93 0.55 4.94 18.41
N ARG A 94 -0.63 5.51 18.66
CA ARG A 94 -1.65 4.92 19.54
C ARG A 94 -2.72 4.16 18.76
N ASP A 95 -3.13 4.71 17.62
CA ASP A 95 -4.33 4.25 16.91
C ASP A 95 -4.03 3.55 15.58
N SER A 96 -2.77 3.56 15.12
CA SER A 96 -2.39 2.82 13.91
C SER A 96 -2.34 1.33 14.15
N SER A 97 -2.77 0.59 13.12
CA SER A 97 -2.72 -0.87 13.13
C SER A 97 -2.37 -1.41 11.76
N PRO A 98 -1.87 -2.65 11.66
CA PRO A 98 -1.68 -3.32 10.37
C PRO A 98 -2.97 -3.37 9.54
N MET A 99 -4.14 -3.47 10.19
CA MET A 99 -5.43 -3.46 9.50
C MET A 99 -5.76 -2.08 8.90
N ALA A 100 -5.46 -1.00 9.61
CA ALA A 100 -5.60 0.37 9.08
C ALA A 100 -4.76 0.55 7.80
N PHE A 101 -3.50 0.14 7.84
CA PHE A 101 -2.61 0.19 6.68
C PHE A 101 -3.07 -0.72 5.53
N LYS A 102 -3.64 -1.89 5.83
CA LYS A 102 -4.28 -2.75 4.82
C LYS A 102 -5.42 -2.02 4.10
N MET A 103 -6.32 -1.39 4.85
CA MET A 103 -7.47 -0.66 4.29
C MET A 103 -7.02 0.53 3.43
N VAL A 104 -6.10 1.35 3.94
CA VAL A 104 -5.61 2.55 3.23
C VAL A 104 -4.81 2.16 1.98
N ALA A 105 -4.03 1.08 2.03
CA ALA A 105 -3.35 0.56 0.84
C ALA A 105 -4.35 0.10 -0.23
N GLY A 106 -5.42 -0.59 0.17
CA GLY A 106 -6.50 -0.94 -0.76
C GLY A 106 -7.16 0.30 -1.39
N LEU A 107 -7.43 1.34 -0.59
CA LEU A 107 -7.98 2.61 -1.09
C LEU A 107 -7.02 3.31 -2.07
N LEU A 108 -5.71 3.28 -1.81
CA LEU A 108 -4.72 3.82 -2.74
C LEU A 108 -4.80 3.13 -4.11
N MET A 109 -4.97 1.80 -4.14
CA MET A 109 -5.14 1.06 -5.39
C MET A 109 -6.44 1.44 -6.12
N TRP A 110 -7.52 1.69 -5.38
CA TRP A 110 -8.76 2.22 -5.97
C TRP A 110 -8.55 3.59 -6.63
N VAL A 111 -7.77 4.48 -5.99
CA VAL A 111 -7.43 5.79 -6.57
C VAL A 111 -6.59 5.63 -7.84
N VAL A 112 -5.59 4.75 -7.84
CA VAL A 112 -4.80 4.44 -9.05
C VAL A 112 -5.71 3.90 -10.15
N CYS A 113 -6.55 2.92 -9.83
CA CYS A 113 -7.51 2.35 -10.78
C CYS A 113 -8.42 3.43 -11.37
N ALA A 114 -9.01 4.29 -10.53
CA ALA A 114 -9.93 5.34 -10.98
C ALA A 114 -9.26 6.40 -11.85
N ASN A 115 -8.01 6.78 -11.53
CA ASN A 115 -7.25 7.76 -12.31
C ASN A 115 -6.81 7.22 -13.67
N GLU A 116 -6.55 5.90 -13.76
CA GLU A 116 -6.00 5.26 -14.96
C GLU A 116 -7.06 4.49 -15.77
N SER A 117 -8.34 4.54 -15.37
CA SER A 117 -9.49 3.90 -16.05
C SER A 117 -9.73 4.38 -17.49
N VAL A 118 -8.78 5.08 -18.10
CA VAL A 118 -8.84 5.58 -19.47
C VAL A 118 -8.18 4.61 -20.45
N HIS A 119 -7.17 3.80 -20.09
CA HIS A 119 -6.47 2.95 -21.07
C HIS A 119 -5.91 1.62 -20.49
N ASP A 120 -6.23 0.52 -21.17
CA ASP A 120 -5.67 -0.86 -21.11
C ASP A 120 -5.59 -1.61 -19.75
N LEU A 121 -6.20 -2.79 -19.73
CA LEU A 121 -6.17 -3.75 -18.61
C LEU A 121 -4.90 -4.61 -18.69
N ALA A 122 -4.18 -4.78 -17.58
CA ALA A 122 -2.92 -5.52 -17.56
C ALA A 122 -2.93 -6.81 -16.72
N ASP A 123 -2.01 -7.70 -17.05
CA ASP A 123 -1.70 -8.89 -16.24
C ASP A 123 -0.91 -8.51 -14.97
N VAL A 124 -1.34 -9.05 -13.83
CA VAL A 124 -0.75 -8.73 -12.52
C VAL A 124 0.44 -9.65 -12.24
N ALA A 125 1.67 -9.15 -12.42
CA ALA A 125 2.88 -9.84 -11.96
C ALA A 125 3.35 -9.26 -10.61
N VAL A 126 2.94 -9.89 -9.51
CA VAL A 126 3.40 -9.49 -8.17
C VAL A 126 4.87 -9.85 -8.00
N THR A 127 5.75 -8.87 -8.20
CA THR A 127 7.16 -9.00 -7.85
C THR A 127 7.38 -8.33 -6.49
N GLU A 128 7.52 -9.14 -5.45
CA GLU A 128 7.91 -8.67 -4.11
C GLU A 128 9.38 -8.22 -4.16
N GLN A 129 9.62 -6.95 -4.52
CA GLN A 129 10.95 -6.34 -4.41
C GLN A 129 11.19 -5.84 -2.97
N LEU A 130 11.27 -6.79 -2.02
CA LEU A 130 12.00 -6.60 -0.76
C LEU A 130 13.54 -6.58 -0.99
N ALA A 131 13.95 -6.91 -2.22
CA ALA A 131 15.33 -7.08 -2.64
C ALA A 131 16.03 -5.74 -2.90
N LYS A 132 16.40 -5.06 -1.81
CA LYS A 132 17.69 -4.37 -1.69
C LYS A 132 18.10 -4.10 -0.24
N TRP A 133 17.28 -4.42 0.76
CA TRP A 133 17.39 -3.78 2.08
C TRP A 133 17.43 -4.72 3.31
N THR A 134 17.22 -6.04 3.17
CA THR A 134 17.29 -6.99 4.31
C THR A 134 18.54 -7.88 4.36
N GLY A 135 19.50 -7.74 3.44
CA GLY A 135 20.69 -8.60 3.40
C GLY A 135 20.43 -10.08 3.09
N ASP A 136 19.17 -10.51 2.99
CA ASP A 136 18.77 -11.87 2.62
C ASP A 136 17.85 -11.84 1.40
N THR A 137 18.28 -12.55 0.36
CA THR A 137 17.55 -12.66 -0.91
C THR A 137 16.68 -13.92 -0.87
N TYR A 138 15.38 -13.78 -0.59
CA TYR A 138 14.44 -14.88 -0.79
C TYR A 138 13.86 -14.81 -2.20
N ARG A 139 14.34 -15.68 -3.09
CA ARG A 139 13.81 -15.86 -4.44
C ARG A 139 12.82 -17.02 -4.43
N LYS A 140 11.52 -16.75 -4.36
CA LYS A 140 10.51 -17.79 -4.60
C LYS A 140 10.10 -17.76 -6.07
N SER A 141 10.62 -18.71 -6.84
CA SER A 141 10.26 -18.92 -8.23
C SER A 141 8.77 -19.28 -8.36
N ALA A 142 8.10 -18.64 -9.31
CA ALA A 142 6.70 -18.87 -9.65
C ALA A 142 6.42 -20.34 -9.97
N TRP A 143 5.33 -20.87 -9.40
CA TRP A 143 4.76 -22.15 -9.78
C TRP A 143 4.24 -22.06 -11.22
N ARG A 144 4.91 -22.73 -12.17
CA ARG A 144 4.30 -23.06 -13.46
C ARG A 144 3.44 -24.31 -13.26
N GLN A 145 2.12 -24.19 -13.30
CA GLN A 145 1.26 -25.35 -13.54
C GLN A 145 1.53 -25.84 -14.97
N GLY A 146 2.15 -27.01 -15.08
CA GLY A 146 2.36 -27.68 -16.37
C GLY A 146 1.02 -28.13 -16.95
N SER A 147 0.75 -27.74 -18.19
CA SER A 147 -0.33 -28.28 -19.00
C SER A 147 -0.07 -29.77 -19.30
N PRO A 148 -1.05 -30.68 -19.16
CA PRO A 148 -0.90 -32.06 -19.59
C PRO A 148 -0.85 -32.13 -21.13
N GLN A 149 0.19 -32.77 -21.68
CA GLN A 149 0.22 -33.16 -23.09
C GLN A 149 -0.78 -34.30 -23.33
N SER A 150 -1.69 -34.10 -24.27
CA SER A 150 -2.55 -35.12 -24.87
C SER A 150 -1.70 -36.15 -25.64
N ARG A 151 -1.98 -37.44 -25.43
CA ARG A 151 -1.71 -38.52 -26.39
C ARG A 151 -3.02 -39.04 -26.93
#